data_AF-A0A920FUQ6-F1
#
_entry.id   AF-A0A920FUQ6-F1
#
_cell.length_a   1.000
_cell.length_b   1.000
_cell.length_c   1.000
_cell.angle_alpha   90.00
_cell.angle_beta   90.00
_cell.angle_gamma   90.00
#
_symmetry.space_group_name_H-M   'P 1'
#
loop_
_entity.id
_entity.type
_entity.pdbx_description
1 polymer ?
#
loop_
_entity_poly.entity_id
_entity_poly.type
_entity_poly.pdbx_seq_one_letter_code
_entity_poly.pdbx_strand_id
1 'polypeptide(L)'
;MIDFYYSCSGPFIYDLAVVANDWCIDTHGNIVTEKLRKLKESYSSIRELNTDERKFWNHALISASLRFYLSRLLDLHFPKIGEITHIKDPNVFKNILTNHLANVTQI
;
A
#
# COMPACT_ATOMS: atom_id res chain seq x y z
N MET A 1 -5.40 -15.96 8.17
CA MET A 1 -5.31 -15.36 6.83
C MET A 1 -6.22 -16.13 5.90
N ILE A 2 -6.97 -15.44 5.04
CA ILE A 2 -7.88 -16.01 4.02
C ILE A 2 -7.60 -15.31 2.67
N ASP A 3 -8.22 -15.74 1.57
CA ASP A 3 -8.12 -15.14 0.22
C ASP A 3 -6.70 -15.06 -0.40
N PHE A 4 -6.08 -16.21 -0.64
CA PHE A 4 -4.73 -16.33 -1.23
C PHE A 4 -4.66 -16.16 -2.76
N TYR A 5 -5.72 -15.68 -3.41
CA TYR A 5 -5.78 -15.55 -4.88
C TYR A 5 -4.70 -14.64 -5.48
N TYR A 6 -4.16 -13.71 -4.69
CA TYR A 6 -3.10 -12.79 -5.10
C TYR A 6 -1.75 -13.08 -4.42
N SER A 7 -1.58 -14.24 -3.77
CA SER A 7 -0.28 -14.62 -3.20
C SER A 7 0.74 -14.87 -4.31
N CYS A 8 1.95 -14.36 -4.13
CA CYS A 8 3.07 -14.59 -5.04
C CYS A 8 4.40 -14.57 -4.29
N SER A 9 5.46 -15.07 -4.92
CA SER A 9 6.82 -14.90 -4.40
C SER A 9 7.32 -13.49 -4.72
N GLY A 10 7.79 -12.77 -3.70
CA GLY A 10 8.31 -11.42 -3.85
C GLY A 10 8.99 -10.90 -2.59
N PRO A 11 9.47 -9.63 -2.61
CA PRO A 11 10.08 -9.01 -1.45
C PRO A 11 9.07 -8.85 -0.30
N PHE A 12 9.40 -9.32 0.90
CA PHE A 12 8.53 -9.22 2.10
C PHE A 12 8.09 -7.79 2.41
N ILE A 13 8.95 -6.80 2.11
CA ILE A 13 8.66 -5.39 2.31
C ILE A 13 7.46 -4.90 1.52
N TYR A 14 7.13 -5.55 0.39
CA TYR A 14 5.97 -5.22 -0.41
C TYR A 14 4.67 -5.51 0.35
N ASP A 15 4.55 -6.69 0.96
CA ASP A 15 3.37 -7.04 1.76
C ASP A 15 3.22 -6.12 2.98
N LEU A 16 4.33 -5.77 3.64
CA LEU A 16 4.30 -4.80 4.73
C LEU A 16 3.86 -3.41 4.26
N ALA A 17 4.26 -2.98 3.06
CA ALA A 17 3.82 -1.74 2.45
C ALA A 17 2.32 -1.75 2.07
N VAL A 18 1.79 -2.89 1.62
CA VAL A 18 0.34 -3.07 1.42
C VAL A 18 -0.42 -2.85 2.73
N VAL A 19 0.02 -3.49 3.82
CA VAL A 19 -0.60 -3.32 5.14
C VAL A 19 -0.49 -1.87 5.62
N ALA A 20 0.66 -1.23 5.44
CA ALA A 20 0.85 0.17 5.82
C ALA A 20 -0.08 1.11 5.05
N ASN A 21 -0.22 0.94 3.74
CA ASN A 21 -1.10 1.77 2.91
C ASN A 21 -2.59 1.62 3.26
N ASP A 22 -3.00 0.47 3.80
CA ASP A 22 -4.39 0.21 4.18
C ASP A 22 -4.68 0.66 5.62
N TRP A 23 -3.77 0.39 6.57
CA TRP A 23 -4.06 0.53 8.00
C TRP A 23 -3.44 1.77 8.65
N CYS A 24 -2.37 2.31 8.06
CA CYS A 24 -1.59 3.42 8.62
C CYS A 24 -1.84 4.74 7.89
N ILE A 25 -2.92 4.84 7.11
CA ILE A 25 -3.28 6.03 6.33
C ILE A 25 -4.53 6.69 6.94
N ASP A 26 -4.58 8.03 6.93
CA ASP A 26 -5.76 8.81 7.31
C ASP A 26 -6.72 9.06 6.14
N THR A 27 -7.84 9.75 6.39
CA THR A 27 -8.84 10.07 5.36
C THR A 27 -8.33 11.00 4.25
N HIS A 28 -7.19 11.65 4.45
CA HIS A 28 -6.53 12.55 3.50
C HIS A 28 -5.38 11.88 2.74
N GLY A 29 -5.14 10.59 2.99
CA GLY A 29 -4.07 9.83 2.34
C GLY A 29 -2.70 10.01 3.00
N ASN A 30 -2.61 10.63 4.18
CA ASN A 30 -1.34 10.84 4.88
C ASN A 30 -1.02 9.68 5.81
N ILE A 31 0.27 9.44 6.04
CA ILE A 31 0.73 8.47 7.01
C ILE A 31 0.39 8.94 8.43
N VAL A 32 -0.32 8.11 9.18
CA VAL A 32 -0.47 8.22 10.62
C VAL A 32 0.77 7.63 11.28
N THR A 33 1.75 8.48 11.58
CA THR A 33 3.10 8.09 12.05
C THR A 33 3.07 7.09 13.20
N GLU A 34 2.19 7.28 14.18
CA GLU A 34 2.08 6.40 15.34
C GLU A 34 1.62 4.97 14.97
N LYS A 35 0.69 4.84 14.02
CA LYS A 35 0.26 3.52 13.53
C LYS A 35 1.39 2.84 12.75
N LEU A 36 2.07 3.61 11.88
CA LEU A 36 3.18 3.08 11.10
C LEU A 36 4.34 2.60 11.98
N ARG A 37 4.67 3.37 13.02
CA ARG A 37 5.70 3.03 14.00
C ARG A 37 5.37 1.70 14.69
N LYS A 38 4.15 1.58 15.25
CA LYS A 38 3.68 0.34 15.89
C LYS A 38 3.67 -0.86 14.95
N LEU A 39 3.24 -0.67 13.69
CA LEU A 39 3.26 -1.71 12.67
C LEU A 39 4.69 -2.22 12.43
N LYS A 40 5.64 -1.31 12.21
CA LYS A 40 7.05 -1.66 11.97
C LYS A 40 7.70 -2.32 13.17
N GLU A 41 7.46 -1.82 14.38
CA GLU A 41 7.99 -2.40 15.63
C GLU A 41 7.45 -3.82 15.85
N SER A 42 6.14 -4.02 15.70
CA SER A 42 5.51 -5.33 15.88
C SER A 42 6.03 -6.32 14.84
N TYR A 43 6.14 -5.92 13.58
CA TYR A 43 6.72 -6.76 12.53
C TYR A 43 8.19 -7.12 12.83
N SER A 44 8.98 -6.11 13.23
CA SER A 44 10.42 -6.28 13.51
C SER A 44 10.70 -7.14 14.74
N SER A 45 9.73 -7.29 15.65
CA SER A 45 9.85 -8.20 16.80
C SER A 45 9.96 -9.68 16.42
N ILE A 46 9.50 -10.04 15.21
CA ILE A 46 9.56 -11.41 14.67
C ILE A 46 10.62 -11.49 13.57
N ARG A 47 10.70 -10.48 12.69
CA ARG A 47 11.66 -10.42 11.60
C ARG A 47 12.16 -8.99 11.40
N GLU A 48 13.43 -8.76 11.71
CA GLU A 48 14.06 -7.47 11.41
C GLU A 48 14.04 -7.17 9.92
N LEU A 49 13.76 -5.90 9.59
CA LEU A 49 13.97 -5.39 8.24
C LEU A 49 15.46 -5.38 7.94
N ASN A 50 15.86 -5.81 6.75
CA ASN A 50 17.25 -5.68 6.33
C ASN A 50 17.55 -4.27 5.80
N THR A 51 18.80 -4.01 5.44
CA THR A 51 19.25 -2.70 4.97
C THR A 51 18.57 -2.26 3.68
N ASP A 52 18.38 -3.17 2.73
CA ASP A 52 17.69 -2.87 1.47
C ASP A 52 16.20 -2.60 1.68
N GLU A 53 15.54 -3.36 2.54
CA GLU A 53 14.12 -3.14 2.87
C GLU A 53 13.89 -1.79 3.53
N ARG A 54 14.79 -1.36 4.42
CA ARG A 54 14.77 -0.01 4.99
C ARG A 54 14.99 1.05 3.92
N LYS A 55 15.99 0.86 3.05
CA LYS A 55 16.33 1.78 1.97
C LYS A 55 15.20 1.94 0.95
N PHE A 56 14.55 0.84 0.58
CA PHE A 56 13.49 0.81 -0.42
C PHE A 56 12.08 0.91 0.18
N TRP A 57 11.96 1.23 1.47
CA TRP A 57 10.66 1.32 2.14
C TRP A 57 9.67 2.24 1.41
N ASN A 58 10.09 3.45 1.03
CA ASN A 58 9.19 4.38 0.34
C ASN A 58 8.84 3.89 -1.08
N HIS A 59 9.78 3.24 -1.76
CA HIS A 59 9.52 2.65 -3.08
C HIS A 59 8.49 1.52 -3.01
N ALA A 60 8.51 0.72 -1.94
CA ALA A 60 7.50 -0.30 -1.70
C ALA A 60 6.11 0.32 -1.45
N LEU A 61 6.02 1.40 -0.67
CA LEU A 61 4.78 2.16 -0.44
C LEU A 61 4.20 2.72 -1.74
N ILE A 62 5.04 3.31 -2.59
CA ILE A 62 4.67 3.81 -3.92
C ILE A 62 4.18 2.67 -4.80
N SER A 63 4.93 1.57 -4.87
CA SER A 63 4.59 0.42 -5.72
C SER A 63 3.26 -0.22 -5.32
N ALA A 64 3.02 -0.38 -4.01
CA ALA A 64 1.77 -0.91 -3.50
C ALA A 64 0.59 0.04 -3.79
N SER A 65 0.74 1.34 -3.50
CA SER A 65 -0.32 2.32 -3.75
C SER A 65 -0.66 2.46 -5.23
N LEU A 66 0.36 2.43 -6.11
CA LEU A 66 0.18 2.42 -7.55
C LEU A 66 -0.61 1.18 -8.01
N ARG A 67 -0.28 -0.02 -7.53
CA ARG A 67 -1.00 -1.24 -7.90
C ARG A 67 -2.49 -1.15 -7.57
N PHE A 68 -2.83 -0.70 -6.36
CA PHE A 68 -4.23 -0.56 -5.96
C PHE A 68 -4.95 0.58 -6.68
N TYR A 69 -4.26 1.69 -6.96
CA TYR A 69 -4.81 2.76 -7.78
C TYR A 69 -5.17 2.25 -9.18
N LEU A 70 -4.24 1.57 -9.86
CA LEU A 70 -4.46 1.02 -11.20
C LEU A 70 -5.56 -0.04 -11.21
N SER A 71 -5.61 -0.90 -10.20
CA SER A 71 -6.69 -1.91 -10.09
C SER A 71 -8.06 -1.23 -10.01
N ARG A 72 -8.24 -0.23 -9.14
CA ARG A 72 -9.52 0.48 -9.01
C ARG A 72 -9.85 1.31 -10.24
N LEU A 73 -8.84 1.87 -10.89
CA LEU A 73 -9.00 2.62 -12.13
C LEU A 73 -9.45 1.69 -13.28
N LEU A 74 -8.89 0.48 -13.35
CA LEU A 74 -9.30 -0.55 -14.30
C LEU A 74 -10.76 -0.96 -14.04
N ASP A 75 -11.12 -1.23 -12.79
CA ASP A 75 -12.48 -1.60 -12.40
C ASP A 75 -13.50 -0.49 -12.73
N LEU A 76 -13.10 0.79 -12.58
CA LEU A 76 -13.93 1.96 -12.93
C LEU A 76 -14.16 2.08 -14.45
N HIS A 77 -13.14 1.83 -15.27
CA HIS A 77 -13.24 2.00 -16.73
C HIS A 77 -13.75 0.76 -17.46
N PHE A 78 -13.57 -0.43 -16.88
CA PHE A 78 -13.93 -1.71 -17.47
C PHE A 78 -14.71 -2.57 -16.46
N PRO A 79 -15.94 -2.15 -16.07
CA PRO A 79 -16.74 -2.89 -15.12
C PRO A 79 -17.10 -4.27 -15.68
N LYS A 80 -16.94 -5.32 -14.87
CA LYS A 80 -17.29 -6.69 -15.26
C LYS A 80 -18.80 -6.85 -15.34
N ILE A 81 -19.28 -7.41 -16.45
CA ILE A 81 -20.70 -7.66 -16.68
C ILE A 81 -21.20 -8.69 -15.66
N GLY A 82 -22.19 -8.31 -14.83
CA GLY A 82 -22.91 -9.24 -13.94
C GLY A 82 -22.54 -9.18 -12.45
N GLU A 83 -21.49 -8.45 -12.06
CA GLU A 83 -21.27 -8.14 -10.64
C GLU A 83 -22.01 -6.84 -10.28
N ILE A 84 -22.77 -6.86 -9.17
CA ILE A 84 -23.12 -5.63 -8.43
C ILE A 84 -21.81 -5.13 -7.80
N THR A 85 -20.93 -4.60 -8.63
CA THR A 85 -19.60 -4.15 -8.22
C THR A 85 -19.77 -2.79 -7.57
N HIS A 86 -19.60 -2.73 -6.26
CA HIS A 86 -19.33 -1.47 -5.58
C HIS A 86 -17.97 -0.95 -6.08
N ILE A 87 -17.99 -0.16 -7.16
CA ILE A 87 -16.79 0.47 -7.70
C ILE A 87 -16.23 1.39 -6.60
N LYS A 88 -15.08 1.01 -6.04
CA LYS A 88 -14.40 1.80 -5.02
C LYS A 88 -13.77 3.02 -5.67
N ASP A 89 -13.85 4.17 -5.01
CA ASP A 89 -13.20 5.39 -5.49
C ASP A 89 -11.68 5.16 -5.68
N PRO A 90 -11.15 5.28 -6.92
CA PRO A 90 -9.73 5.15 -7.16
C PRO A 90 -8.92 6.31 -6.57
N ASN A 91 -9.55 7.48 -6.34
CA ASN A 91 -8.84 8.66 -5.83
C ASN A 91 -8.26 8.47 -4.43
N VAL A 92 -8.82 7.55 -3.63
CA VAL A 92 -8.24 7.17 -2.34
C VAL A 92 -6.78 6.74 -2.50
N PHE A 93 -6.49 5.81 -3.41
CA PHE A 93 -5.13 5.33 -3.65
C PHE A 93 -4.30 6.30 -4.48
N LYS A 94 -4.93 7.14 -5.31
CA LYS A 94 -4.25 8.25 -5.99
C LYS A 94 -3.66 9.23 -4.98
N ASN A 95 -4.43 9.65 -3.98
CA ASN A 95 -3.98 10.60 -2.96
C ASN A 95 -2.82 10.02 -2.14
N ILE A 96 -2.94 8.74 -1.72
CA ILE A 96 -1.85 8.01 -1.04
C ILE A 96 -0.58 8.00 -1.90
N LEU A 97 -0.70 7.64 -3.18
CA LEU A 97 0.43 7.62 -4.12
C LEU A 97 1.08 9.00 -4.26
N THR A 98 0.28 10.05 -4.46
CA THR A 98 0.79 11.42 -4.59
C THR A 98 1.52 11.87 -3.33
N ASN A 99 1.00 11.53 -2.14
CA ASN A 99 1.65 11.87 -0.88
C ASN A 99 2.99 11.14 -0.72
N HIS A 100 3.07 9.85 -1.06
CA HIS A 100 4.34 9.11 -1.01
C HIS A 100 5.38 9.65 -2.00
N LEU A 101 4.95 10.08 -3.20
CA LEU A 101 5.81 10.70 -4.20
C LEU A 101 6.35 12.06 -3.74
N ALA A 102 5.52 12.89 -3.11
CA ALA A 102 5.95 14.18 -2.57
C ALA A 102 7.02 14.02 -1.46
N ASN A 103 6.96 12.92 -0.71
CA ASN A 103 7.94 12.60 0.34
C ASN A 103 9.26 12.02 -0.21
N VAL A 104 9.35 11.64 -1.49
CA VAL A 104 10.63 11.22 -2.13
C VAL A 104 11.57 12.41 -2.30
N THR A 105 11.02 13.60 -2.53
CA THR A 105 11.78 14.79 -2.93
C THR A 105 12.50 15.49 -1.76
N GLN A 106 12.47 14.92 -0.54
CA GLN A 106 13.13 15.48 0.65
C GLN A 106 14.46 14.80 1.01
N ILE A 107 15.08 14.07 0.05
CA ILE A 107 16.41 13.44 0.20
C ILE A 107 17.46 14.25 -0.55
#